data_AF-A0A066U3V3-F1
#
_entry.id   AF-A0A066U3V3-F1
#
_cell.length_a   1.000
_cell.length_b   1.000
_cell.length_c   1.000
_cell.angle_alpha   90.00
_cell.angle_beta   90.00
_cell.angle_gamma   90.00
#
_symmetry.space_group_name_H-M   'P 1'
#
loop_
_entity.id
_entity.type
_entity.pdbx_description
1 polymer ?
#
loop_
_entity_poly.entity_id
_entity_poly.type
_entity_poly.pdbx_seq_one_letter_code
_entity_poly.pdbx_strand_id
1 'polypeptide(L)'
;MPRFVKPVLWTIGVLAAGGLAFWLLLALNIPYQSTAAPETTPGTTSATTPVPPPVPPPAPPAERTAWIADVRPGPDDHSAVLHVTLPTCAEGAHTQVTETGTRIDAGVLFRVRPDPDCQEFPADFPIRTAAPIGKRMVVVNSTESWGLRSGGWKKCDWAVNCDPPPDHCDPAWIGQLEFSAEAEFPGTTRACDQNWLIHDLQRHSGQRPTRVAYRWAGNGWSSVGGATGGGCAEILSTEPKFPTALCKDLAPPG
;
A
#
# COMPACT_ATOMS: atom_id res chain seq x y z
N MET A 1 3.94 46.42 -32.87
CA MET A 1 5.07 45.52 -33.19
C MET A 1 5.94 45.40 -31.94
N PRO A 2 6.45 44.24 -31.52
CA PRO A 2 6.14 42.81 -31.82
C PRO A 2 5.66 42.05 -30.55
N ARG A 3 4.66 41.15 -30.63
CA ARG A 3 4.75 39.68 -30.77
C ARG A 3 5.89 39.02 -29.97
N PHE A 4 5.54 38.31 -28.90
CA PHE A 4 6.37 37.23 -28.34
C PHE A 4 5.65 35.88 -28.45
N VAL A 5 6.45 34.93 -28.91
CA VAL A 5 6.12 33.63 -29.49
C VAL A 5 6.28 32.55 -28.41
N LYS A 6 5.41 31.54 -28.43
CA LYS A 6 5.53 30.30 -27.61
C LYS A 6 6.86 29.58 -27.87
N PRO A 7 7.36 28.77 -26.91
CA PRO A 7 8.07 27.56 -27.27
C PRO A 7 7.35 26.34 -26.68
N VAL A 8 6.48 25.74 -27.51
CA VAL A 8 6.15 24.32 -27.46
C VAL A 8 7.30 23.63 -28.18
N LEU A 9 8.29 23.05 -27.49
CA LEU A 9 9.37 22.27 -28.14
C LEU A 9 10.23 21.46 -27.14
N TRP A 10 9.64 20.84 -26.11
CA TRP A 10 10.40 20.04 -25.11
C TRP A 10 9.93 18.60 -24.93
N THR A 11 9.21 18.03 -25.89
CA THR A 11 8.70 16.64 -25.80
C THR A 11 9.09 15.73 -26.97
N ILE A 12 10.02 16.14 -27.85
CA ILE A 12 10.46 15.29 -28.98
C ILE A 12 11.90 14.77 -28.81
N GLY A 13 12.66 15.26 -27.83
CA GLY A 13 14.08 14.89 -27.66
C GLY A 13 14.37 13.53 -27.01
N VAL A 14 13.42 12.93 -26.29
CA VAL A 14 13.70 11.74 -25.44
C VAL A 14 13.36 10.41 -26.12
N LEU A 15 12.52 10.40 -27.17
CA LEU A 15 12.12 9.16 -27.86
C LEU A 15 13.10 8.69 -28.95
N ALA A 16 14.08 9.52 -29.35
CA ALA A 16 15.07 9.14 -30.36
C ALA A 16 16.30 8.40 -29.80
N ALA A 17 16.58 8.51 -28.49
CA ALA A 17 17.76 7.87 -27.88
C ALA A 17 17.53 6.40 -27.49
N GLY A 18 16.29 6.02 -27.14
CA GLY A 18 15.96 4.64 -26.72
C GLY A 18 15.96 3.62 -27.87
N GLY A 19 15.56 4.03 -29.09
CA GLY A 19 15.47 3.13 -30.24
C GLY A 19 16.83 2.72 -30.83
N LEU A 20 17.86 3.56 -30.68
CA LEU A 20 19.21 3.30 -31.22
C LEU A 20 20.01 2.28 -30.40
N ALA A 21 19.77 2.19 -29.08
CA ALA A 21 20.47 1.22 -28.23
C ALA A 21 20.01 -0.23 -28.49
N PHE A 22 18.73 -0.44 -28.81
CA PHE A 22 18.19 -1.77 -29.09
C PHE A 22 18.60 -2.28 -30.47
N TRP A 23 18.75 -1.39 -31.46
CA TRP A 23 19.21 -1.76 -32.80
C TRP A 23 20.72 -2.08 -32.85
N LEU A 24 21.55 -1.40 -32.04
CA LEU A 24 22.98 -1.72 -31.95
C LEU A 24 23.26 -3.10 -31.34
N LEU A 25 22.40 -3.58 -30.43
CA LEU A 25 22.52 -4.92 -29.84
C LEU A 25 22.13 -6.05 -30.82
N LEU A 26 21.25 -5.77 -31.79
CA LEU A 26 20.88 -6.72 -32.85
C LEU A 26 21.88 -6.75 -34.02
N ALA A 27 22.66 -5.68 -34.21
CA ALA A 27 23.71 -5.60 -35.23
C ALA A 27 25.08 -6.14 -34.78
N LEU A 28 25.26 -6.38 -33.47
CA LEU A 28 26.41 -7.12 -32.94
C LEU A 28 26.21 -8.60 -33.25
N ASN A 29 26.76 -9.01 -34.39
CA ASN A 29 26.93 -10.37 -34.83
C ASN A 29 27.85 -11.11 -33.83
N ILE A 30 27.30 -11.51 -32.67
CA ILE A 30 28.01 -12.32 -31.69
C ILE A 30 28.29 -13.66 -32.37
N PRO A 31 29.57 -14.02 -32.62
CA PRO A 31 29.89 -15.29 -33.22
C PRO A 31 29.46 -16.39 -32.24
N TYR A 32 28.41 -17.11 -32.62
CA TYR A 32 28.05 -18.36 -31.99
C TYR A 32 29.23 -19.31 -32.22
N GLN A 33 30.05 -19.56 -31.19
CA GLN A 33 31.05 -20.63 -31.25
C GLN A 33 30.29 -21.95 -31.26
N SER A 34 29.99 -22.39 -32.48
CA SER A 34 29.55 -23.73 -32.78
C SER A 34 30.67 -24.68 -32.37
N THR A 35 30.46 -25.40 -31.29
CA THR A 35 31.38 -26.46 -30.84
C THR A 35 31.48 -27.47 -31.98
N ALA A 36 32.70 -27.74 -32.42
CA ALA A 36 33.00 -28.57 -33.58
C ALA A 36 32.29 -29.93 -33.51
N ALA A 37 31.74 -30.35 -34.65
CA ALA A 37 31.32 -31.73 -34.89
C ALA A 37 32.54 -32.66 -34.75
N PRO A 38 32.44 -33.79 -34.04
CA PRO A 38 33.48 -34.81 -34.06
C PRO A 38 33.53 -35.45 -35.45
N GLU A 39 34.75 -35.68 -35.94
CA GLU A 39 35.04 -36.39 -37.19
C GLU A 39 34.35 -37.77 -37.21
N THR A 40 33.56 -38.01 -38.25
CA THR A 40 33.07 -39.34 -38.61
C THR A 40 34.22 -40.22 -39.07
N THR A 41 34.72 -41.05 -38.16
CA THR A 41 35.38 -42.32 -38.51
C THR A 41 34.27 -43.39 -38.65
N PRO A 42 34.24 -44.21 -39.71
CA PRO A 42 33.24 -45.27 -39.85
C PRO A 42 33.57 -46.41 -38.88
N GLY A 43 32.99 -46.33 -37.68
CA GLY A 43 32.99 -47.39 -36.68
C GLY A 43 31.60 -48.00 -36.57
N THR A 44 31.51 -49.30 -36.86
CA THR A 44 30.38 -50.22 -36.71
C THR A 44 29.37 -49.82 -35.64
N THR A 45 28.16 -49.43 -36.04
CA THR A 45 27.07 -49.03 -35.12
C THR A 45 26.38 -50.28 -34.55
N SER A 46 26.64 -50.60 -33.28
CA SER A 46 25.68 -51.36 -32.47
C SER A 46 24.64 -50.38 -31.95
N ALA A 47 23.39 -50.53 -32.41
CA ALA A 47 22.27 -49.71 -31.98
C ALA A 47 22.00 -49.93 -30.48
N THR A 48 22.27 -48.91 -29.66
CA THR A 48 21.78 -48.85 -28.28
C THR A 48 20.79 -47.69 -28.20
N THR A 49 19.54 -48.00 -27.85
CA THR A 49 18.46 -47.03 -27.67
C THR A 49 18.86 -45.97 -26.63
N PRO A 50 18.71 -44.65 -26.90
CA PRO A 50 18.98 -43.63 -25.90
C PRO A 50 17.96 -43.73 -24.76
N VAL A 51 18.45 -43.86 -23.53
CA VAL A 51 17.62 -43.76 -22.33
C VAL A 51 17.13 -42.30 -22.22
N PRO A 52 15.83 -42.05 -22.03
CA PRO A 52 15.31 -40.69 -21.86
C PRO A 52 15.94 -40.02 -20.63
N PRO A 53 16.20 -38.70 -20.67
CA PRO A 53 16.78 -38.00 -19.54
C PRO A 53 15.89 -38.12 -18.30
N PRO A 54 16.47 -38.20 -17.09
CA PRO A 54 15.70 -38.27 -15.86
C PRO A 54 14.82 -37.03 -15.74
N VAL A 55 13.52 -37.25 -15.50
CA VAL A 55 12.57 -36.18 -15.23
C VAL A 55 12.97 -35.51 -13.92
N PRO A 56 13.18 -34.17 -13.88
CA PRO A 56 13.50 -33.48 -12.64
C PRO A 56 12.34 -33.68 -11.64
N PRO A 57 12.65 -33.84 -10.34
CA PRO A 57 11.61 -34.03 -9.34
C PRO A 57 10.64 -32.84 -9.36
N PRO A 58 9.35 -33.07 -9.07
CA PRO A 58 8.38 -31.99 -8.99
C PRO A 58 8.84 -30.97 -7.95
N ALA A 59 8.75 -29.69 -8.30
CA ALA A 59 9.05 -28.60 -7.37
C ALA A 59 8.18 -28.75 -6.11
N PRO A 60 8.72 -28.44 -4.92
CA PRO A 60 7.92 -28.46 -3.70
C PRO A 60 6.69 -27.53 -3.86
N PRO A 61 5.56 -27.85 -3.20
CA PRO A 61 4.40 -26.97 -3.21
C PRO A 61 4.79 -25.55 -2.77
N ALA A 62 4.29 -24.55 -3.49
CA ALA A 62 4.50 -23.16 -3.13
C ALA A 62 3.90 -22.88 -1.75
N GLU A 63 4.64 -22.11 -0.95
CA GLU A 63 4.16 -21.65 0.35
C GLU A 63 3.07 -20.59 0.16
N ARG A 64 2.15 -20.56 1.11
CA ARG A 64 1.05 -19.61 1.21
C ARG A 64 1.25 -18.77 2.47
N THR A 65 0.73 -17.56 2.44
CA THR A 65 0.71 -16.67 3.61
C THR A 65 -0.61 -16.84 4.36
N ALA A 66 -0.53 -17.05 5.66
CA ALA A 66 -1.69 -17.08 6.54
C ALA A 66 -2.23 -15.67 6.73
N TRP A 67 -3.56 -15.55 6.83
CA TRP A 67 -4.18 -14.29 7.19
C TRP A 67 -4.00 -14.02 8.68
N ILE A 68 -3.46 -12.85 9.01
CA ILE A 68 -3.25 -12.42 10.39
C ILE A 68 -4.46 -11.63 10.85
N ALA A 69 -5.11 -12.09 11.91
CA ALA A 69 -6.33 -11.49 12.45
C ALA A 69 -6.02 -10.39 13.47
N ASP A 70 -5.02 -10.62 14.34
CA ASP A 70 -4.57 -9.63 15.31
C ASP A 70 -3.08 -9.82 15.68
N VAL A 71 -2.50 -8.77 16.26
CA VAL A 71 -1.15 -8.78 16.83
C VAL A 71 -1.27 -8.53 18.33
N ARG A 72 -0.61 -9.37 19.14
CA ARG A 72 -0.68 -9.33 20.61
C ARG A 72 0.69 -9.09 21.25
N PRO A 73 0.72 -8.60 22.51
CA PRO A 73 1.97 -8.47 23.25
C PRO A 73 2.70 -9.80 23.37
N GLY A 74 4.00 -9.79 23.13
CA GLY A 74 4.88 -10.88 23.50
C GLY A 74 5.33 -10.78 24.98
N PRO A 75 6.14 -11.74 25.44
CA PRO A 75 6.70 -11.73 26.80
C PRO A 75 7.67 -10.58 27.10
N ASP A 76 8.22 -9.92 26.07
CA ASP A 76 9.21 -8.85 26.20
C ASP A 76 9.05 -7.79 25.10
N ASP A 77 9.90 -6.76 25.11
CA ASP A 77 9.90 -5.66 24.14
C ASP A 77 10.49 -6.04 22.78
N HIS A 78 10.97 -7.28 22.61
CA HIS A 78 11.48 -7.85 21.36
C HIS A 78 10.52 -8.87 20.73
N SER A 79 9.33 -9.04 21.30
CA SER A 79 8.42 -10.10 20.87
C SER A 79 6.98 -9.62 20.73
N ALA A 80 6.29 -10.24 19.78
CA ALA A 80 4.85 -10.13 19.59
C ALA A 80 4.30 -11.50 19.20
N VAL A 81 2.98 -11.66 19.28
CA VAL A 81 2.29 -12.87 18.83
C VAL A 81 1.37 -12.51 17.69
N LEU A 82 1.50 -13.21 16.57
CA LEU A 82 0.58 -13.13 15.44
C LEU A 82 -0.53 -14.15 15.66
N HIS A 83 -1.77 -13.67 15.79
CA HIS A 83 -2.93 -14.53 15.82
C HIS A 83 -3.42 -14.75 14.38
N VAL A 84 -3.46 -16.00 13.93
CA VAL A 84 -3.79 -16.37 12.55
C VAL A 84 -4.90 -17.41 12.53
N THR A 85 -5.60 -17.48 11.40
CA THR A 85 -6.44 -18.63 11.06
C THR A 85 -5.70 -19.48 10.02
N LEU A 86 -5.50 -20.77 10.32
CA LEU A 86 -4.86 -21.72 9.44
C LEU A 86 -5.80 -22.89 9.12
N PRO A 87 -5.67 -23.52 7.95
CA PRO A 87 -6.30 -24.81 7.68
C PRO A 87 -5.65 -25.94 8.50
N THR A 88 -6.40 -26.91 9.01
CA THR A 88 -5.89 -28.09 9.75
C THR A 88 -4.92 -28.94 8.93
N CYS A 89 -5.03 -28.88 7.60
CA CYS A 89 -4.11 -29.49 6.66
C CYS A 89 -2.87 -28.62 6.35
N ALA A 90 -2.64 -27.54 7.09
CA ALA A 90 -1.43 -26.73 7.01
C ALA A 90 -0.21 -27.50 7.55
N GLU A 91 0.87 -27.48 6.79
CA GLU A 91 2.14 -28.11 7.13
C GLU A 91 3.27 -27.08 7.14
N GLY A 92 4.24 -27.29 8.04
CA GLY A 92 5.45 -26.48 8.09
C GLY A 92 5.18 -25.00 8.36
N ALA A 93 4.10 -24.67 9.08
CA ALA A 93 3.75 -23.30 9.40
C ALA A 93 4.87 -22.64 10.22
N HIS A 94 5.39 -21.51 9.76
CA HIS A 94 6.49 -20.80 10.41
C HIS A 94 6.37 -19.29 10.17
N THR A 95 6.98 -18.50 11.05
CA THR A 95 7.00 -17.05 10.92
C THR A 95 8.08 -16.58 9.95
N GLN A 96 7.77 -15.56 9.18
CA GLN A 96 8.74 -14.78 8.42
C GLN A 96 8.75 -13.35 8.96
N VAL A 97 9.93 -12.83 9.28
CA VAL A 97 10.10 -11.47 9.83
C VAL A 97 11.22 -10.76 9.06
N THR A 98 10.92 -9.58 8.54
CA THR A 98 11.92 -8.67 7.96
C THR A 98 11.89 -7.35 8.73
N GLU A 99 13.05 -6.83 9.11
CA GLU A 99 13.14 -5.62 9.91
C GLU A 99 13.83 -4.48 9.17
N THR A 100 13.28 -3.29 9.38
CA THR A 100 13.91 -2.01 9.05
C THR A 100 13.94 -1.13 10.31
N GLY A 101 14.54 0.06 10.20
CA GLY A 101 14.63 0.99 11.34
C GLY A 101 13.27 1.41 11.91
N THR A 102 12.21 1.45 11.10
CA THR A 102 10.88 1.96 11.51
C THR A 102 9.73 0.98 11.31
N ARG A 103 9.97 -0.15 10.65
CA ARG A 103 8.94 -1.11 10.21
C ARG A 103 9.43 -2.55 10.37
N ILE A 104 8.51 -3.43 10.77
CA ILE A 104 8.69 -4.87 10.88
C ILE A 104 7.65 -5.51 9.97
N ASP A 105 8.07 -6.15 8.88
CA ASP A 105 7.18 -6.94 8.03
C ASP A 105 7.10 -8.35 8.59
N ALA A 106 5.90 -8.79 8.94
CA ALA A 106 5.68 -10.07 9.60
C ALA A 106 4.58 -10.88 8.89
N GLY A 107 4.83 -12.18 8.75
CA GLY A 107 3.92 -13.13 8.11
C GLY A 107 4.03 -14.51 8.73
N VAL A 108 3.03 -15.36 8.49
CA VAL A 108 3.12 -16.80 8.74
C VAL A 108 3.02 -17.49 7.38
N LEU A 109 4.04 -18.28 7.04
CA LEU A 109 4.09 -19.06 5.81
C LEU A 109 3.78 -20.52 6.11
N PHE A 110 3.03 -21.19 5.23
CA PHE A 110 2.67 -22.60 5.39
C PHE A 110 2.46 -23.27 4.03
N ARG A 111 2.43 -24.60 4.01
CA ARG A 111 2.01 -25.41 2.85
C ARG A 111 0.69 -26.10 3.14
N VAL A 112 -0.07 -26.40 2.10
CA VAL A 112 -1.36 -27.10 2.22
C VAL A 112 -1.20 -28.51 1.71
N ARG A 113 -1.49 -29.50 2.57
CA ARG A 113 -1.64 -30.88 2.14
C ARG A 113 -3.02 -31.07 1.47
N PRO A 114 -3.12 -31.82 0.36
CA PRO A 114 -4.42 -32.22 -0.17
C PRO A 114 -5.19 -33.05 0.86
N ASP A 115 -6.26 -32.49 1.42
CA ASP A 115 -7.10 -33.13 2.44
C ASP A 115 -8.55 -32.61 2.28
N PRO A 116 -9.54 -33.49 2.03
CA PRO A 116 -10.95 -33.08 1.89
C PRO A 116 -11.58 -32.61 3.21
N ASP A 117 -11.04 -32.99 4.37
CA ASP A 117 -11.55 -32.62 5.69
C ASP A 117 -10.82 -31.41 6.29
N CYS A 118 -10.20 -30.61 5.43
CA CYS A 118 -9.42 -29.46 5.84
C CYS A 118 -10.31 -28.31 6.36
N GLN A 119 -10.24 -28.06 7.67
CA GLN A 119 -11.05 -27.06 8.37
C GLN A 119 -10.19 -25.91 8.87
N GLU A 120 -10.78 -24.73 9.09
CA GLU A 120 -10.05 -23.60 9.68
C GLU A 120 -9.90 -23.75 11.19
N PHE A 121 -8.74 -23.36 11.73
CA PHE A 121 -8.47 -23.30 13.17
C PHE A 121 -7.61 -22.08 13.52
N PRO A 122 -7.84 -21.45 14.68
CA PRO A 122 -7.01 -20.36 15.16
C PRO A 122 -5.68 -20.87 15.73
N ALA A 123 -4.59 -20.14 15.49
CA ALA A 123 -3.26 -20.45 15.99
C ALA A 123 -2.47 -19.18 16.33
N ASP A 124 -1.55 -19.29 17.28
CA ASP A 124 -0.69 -18.21 17.72
C ASP A 124 0.76 -18.49 17.31
N PHE A 125 1.39 -17.53 16.63
CA PHE A 125 2.77 -17.61 16.17
C PHE A 125 3.60 -16.49 16.80
N PRO A 126 4.54 -16.81 17.71
CA PRO A 126 5.42 -15.80 18.28
C PRO A 126 6.44 -15.34 17.24
N ILE A 127 6.62 -14.02 17.13
CA ILE A 127 7.72 -13.41 16.38
C ILE A 127 8.75 -12.83 17.35
N ARG A 128 10.00 -12.79 16.90
CA ARG A 128 11.08 -12.08 17.60
C ARG A 128 11.79 -11.12 16.67
N THR A 129 12.18 -9.98 17.21
CA THR A 129 12.91 -8.93 16.51
C THR A 129 14.30 -8.74 17.10
N ALA A 130 15.27 -8.43 16.23
CA ALA A 130 16.65 -8.17 16.61
C ALA A 130 16.78 -6.88 17.44
N ALA A 131 16.02 -5.84 17.08
CA ALA A 131 15.89 -4.62 17.88
C ALA A 131 14.58 -4.63 18.69
N PRO A 132 14.46 -3.81 19.76
CA PRO A 132 13.19 -3.64 20.45
C PRO A 132 12.10 -3.18 19.48
N ILE A 133 10.89 -3.71 19.58
CA ILE A 133 9.74 -3.33 18.76
C ILE A 133 9.43 -1.84 18.97
N GLY A 134 9.27 -1.41 20.22
CA GLY A 134 9.07 -0.02 20.58
C GLY A 134 7.95 0.66 19.80
N LYS A 135 8.27 1.76 19.09
CA LYS A 135 7.33 2.53 18.25
C LYS A 135 7.25 2.04 16.80
N ARG A 136 8.01 1.00 16.44
CA ARG A 136 8.01 0.48 15.06
C ARG A 136 6.67 -0.18 14.76
N MET A 137 6.18 0.01 13.55
CA MET A 137 4.93 -0.64 13.13
C MET A 137 5.21 -2.08 12.69
N VAL A 138 4.29 -2.99 13.01
CA VAL A 138 4.26 -4.34 12.46
C VAL A 138 3.29 -4.36 11.29
N VAL A 139 3.79 -4.64 10.09
CA VAL A 139 2.99 -4.73 8.88
C VAL A 139 2.71 -6.19 8.58
N VAL A 140 1.43 -6.51 8.45
CA VAL A 140 0.89 -7.83 8.16
C VAL A 140 -0.05 -7.75 6.96
N ASN A 141 -0.41 -8.89 6.36
CA ASN A 141 -1.36 -8.94 5.23
C ASN A 141 -1.02 -7.92 4.11
N SER A 142 0.28 -7.73 3.85
CA SER A 142 0.88 -6.79 2.88
C SER A 142 0.76 -5.29 3.19
N THR A 143 -0.34 -4.82 3.80
CA THR A 143 -0.58 -3.37 4.02
C THR A 143 -1.16 -3.02 5.40
N GLU A 144 -1.53 -4.01 6.21
CA GLU A 144 -2.15 -3.74 7.50
C GLU A 144 -1.09 -3.48 8.56
N SER A 145 -1.07 -2.26 9.09
CA SER A 145 -0.11 -1.86 10.11
C SER A 145 -0.70 -1.98 11.51
N TRP A 146 0.11 -2.46 12.45
CA TRP A 146 -0.20 -2.56 13.87
C TRP A 146 0.88 -1.84 14.68
N GLY A 147 0.47 -1.16 15.74
CA GLY A 147 1.36 -0.37 16.57
C GLY A 147 1.07 -0.60 18.05
N LEU A 148 2.13 -0.64 18.84
CA LEU A 148 2.03 -0.70 20.30
C LEU A 148 1.69 0.71 20.84
N ARG A 149 0.53 0.84 21.49
CA ARG A 149 0.05 2.09 22.10
C ARG A 149 -0.23 1.91 23.60
N SER A 150 -0.56 2.99 24.30
CA SER A 150 -1.10 2.91 25.65
C SER A 150 -2.39 2.08 25.63
N GLY A 151 -2.37 0.93 26.32
CA GLY A 151 -3.45 -0.05 26.30
C GLY A 151 -3.25 -1.24 25.34
N GLY A 152 -2.08 -1.37 24.71
CA GLY A 152 -1.69 -2.54 23.93
C GLY A 152 -1.59 -2.31 22.42
N TRP A 153 -1.53 -3.41 21.68
CA TRP A 153 -1.48 -3.39 20.22
C TRP A 153 -2.81 -2.95 19.64
N LYS A 154 -2.75 -2.03 18.67
CA LYS A 154 -3.91 -1.58 17.91
C LYS A 154 -3.58 -1.54 16.44
N LYS A 155 -4.57 -1.87 15.61
CA LYS A 155 -4.50 -1.59 14.18
C LYS A 155 -4.33 -0.09 13.98
N CYS A 156 -3.36 0.27 13.18
CA CYS A 156 -3.05 1.65 12.86
C CYS A 156 -4.07 2.17 11.85
N ASP A 157 -4.27 3.48 11.86
CA ASP A 157 -5.05 4.10 10.79
C ASP A 157 -4.25 3.99 9.49
N TRP A 158 -4.93 3.69 8.38
CA TRP A 158 -4.25 3.45 7.11
C TRP A 158 -3.66 4.74 6.50
N ALA A 159 -4.20 5.91 6.87
CA ALA A 159 -3.77 7.20 6.35
C ALA A 159 -2.79 7.92 7.28
N VAL A 160 -3.10 7.95 8.59
CA VAL A 160 -2.26 8.65 9.59
C VAL A 160 -1.36 7.72 10.42
N ASN A 161 -1.30 6.44 10.05
CA ASN A 161 -0.42 5.44 10.64
C ASN A 161 -0.64 5.22 12.16
N CYS A 162 0.41 4.75 12.84
CA CYS A 162 0.37 4.31 14.23
C CYS A 162 0.50 5.44 15.25
N ASP A 163 0.90 6.64 14.82
CA ASP A 163 1.09 7.82 15.67
C ASP A 163 0.35 9.02 15.06
N PRO A 164 -1.00 9.01 15.10
CA PRO A 164 -1.80 10.08 14.52
C PRO A 164 -1.50 11.41 15.22
N PRO A 165 -1.38 12.53 14.48
CA PRO A 165 -1.24 13.85 15.07
C PRO A 165 -2.40 14.15 16.04
N PRO A 166 -2.13 14.68 17.25
CA PRO A 166 -3.18 15.06 18.19
C PRO A 166 -3.98 16.29 17.73
N ASP A 167 -3.40 17.09 16.83
CA ASP A 167 -4.05 18.21 16.17
C ASP A 167 -4.89 17.69 15.00
N HIS A 168 -6.21 17.77 15.08
CA HIS A 168 -7.11 17.30 14.02
C HIS A 168 -7.06 18.19 12.76
N CYS A 169 -6.49 19.39 12.87
CA CYS A 169 -6.25 20.31 11.75
C CYS A 169 -4.93 20.02 11.03
N ASP A 170 -4.14 19.04 11.49
CA ASP A 170 -2.90 18.62 10.86
C ASP A 170 -3.12 18.17 9.41
N PRO A 171 -2.23 18.54 8.46
CA PRO A 171 -2.34 18.13 7.06
C PRO A 171 -2.52 16.63 6.83
N ALA A 172 -2.04 15.76 7.73
CA ALA A 172 -2.24 14.32 7.61
C ALA A 172 -3.73 13.94 7.70
N TRP A 173 -4.48 14.55 8.62
CA TRP A 173 -5.93 14.33 8.75
C TRP A 173 -6.72 14.93 7.59
N ILE A 174 -6.28 16.08 7.07
CA ILE A 174 -6.88 16.71 5.89
C ILE A 174 -6.64 15.84 4.64
N GLY A 175 -5.44 15.31 4.46
CA GLY A 175 -5.13 14.41 3.35
C GLY A 175 -5.94 13.10 3.39
N GLN A 176 -6.17 12.53 4.58
CA GLN A 176 -7.07 11.38 4.75
C GLN A 176 -8.51 11.70 4.32
N LEU A 177 -9.00 12.87 4.71
CA LEU A 177 -10.31 13.37 4.32
C LEU A 177 -10.42 13.56 2.80
N GLU A 178 -9.39 14.13 2.18
CA GLU A 178 -9.35 14.36 0.72
C GLU A 178 -9.35 13.03 -0.04
N PHE A 179 -8.55 12.06 0.40
CA PHE A 179 -8.56 10.72 -0.18
C PHE A 179 -9.94 10.04 -0.02
N SER A 180 -10.54 10.12 1.16
CA SER A 180 -11.86 9.53 1.43
C SER A 180 -12.98 10.25 0.66
N ALA A 181 -12.77 11.51 0.30
CA ALA A 181 -13.64 12.28 -0.56
C ALA A 181 -13.36 12.07 -2.07
N GLU A 182 -12.43 11.18 -2.42
CA GLU A 182 -12.01 10.92 -3.80
C GLU A 182 -11.61 12.21 -4.53
N ALA A 183 -10.94 13.13 -3.82
CA ALA A 183 -10.52 14.39 -4.40
C ALA A 183 -9.35 14.17 -5.38
N GLU A 184 -9.53 14.54 -6.65
CA GLU A 184 -8.46 14.53 -7.65
C GLU A 184 -7.38 15.58 -7.37
N PHE A 185 -7.74 16.65 -6.66
CA PHE A 185 -6.85 17.77 -6.34
C PHE A 185 -6.88 18.09 -4.85
N PRO A 186 -5.76 18.55 -4.28
CA PRO A 186 -5.77 19.12 -2.93
C PRO A 186 -6.80 20.24 -2.82
N GLY A 187 -7.59 20.21 -1.76
CA GLY A 187 -8.55 21.25 -1.43
C GLY A 187 -7.90 22.44 -0.73
N THR A 188 -8.74 23.33 -0.21
CA THR A 188 -8.30 24.47 0.59
C THR A 188 -9.04 24.51 1.92
N THR A 189 -8.29 24.30 3.01
CA THR A 189 -8.81 24.45 4.36
C THR A 189 -9.11 25.93 4.61
N ARG A 190 -10.37 26.26 4.89
CA ARG A 190 -10.80 27.63 5.18
C ARG A 190 -10.78 27.95 6.66
N ALA A 191 -11.17 26.97 7.48
CA ALA A 191 -11.20 27.11 8.93
C ALA A 191 -11.16 25.72 9.57
N CYS A 192 -10.50 25.60 10.73
CA CYS A 192 -10.50 24.39 11.54
C CYS A 192 -10.36 24.76 13.02
N ASP A 193 -11.18 24.14 13.89
CA ASP A 193 -11.20 24.42 15.33
C ASP A 193 -11.01 23.16 16.20
N GLN A 194 -10.39 22.11 15.64
CA GLN A 194 -10.26 20.75 16.19
C GLN A 194 -11.55 19.91 16.16
N ASN A 195 -12.74 20.51 16.24
CA ASN A 195 -14.00 19.77 16.27
C ASN A 195 -14.80 19.90 14.97
N TRP A 196 -14.56 21.00 14.25
CA TRP A 196 -15.19 21.37 13.01
C TRP A 196 -14.12 21.83 12.02
N LEU A 197 -14.37 21.51 10.75
CA LEU A 197 -13.51 21.85 9.62
C LEU A 197 -14.38 22.37 8.48
N ILE A 198 -13.93 23.44 7.83
CA ILE A 198 -14.45 23.88 6.54
C ILE A 198 -13.35 23.69 5.51
N HIS A 199 -13.66 22.89 4.50
CA HIS A 199 -12.73 22.57 3.43
C HIS A 199 -13.41 22.79 2.08
N ASP A 200 -12.76 23.57 1.21
CA ASP A 200 -13.21 23.70 -0.17
C ASP A 200 -12.56 22.59 -0.99
N LEU A 201 -13.38 21.77 -1.64
CA LEU A 201 -12.95 20.57 -2.36
C LEU A 201 -13.36 20.65 -3.83
N GLN A 202 -12.41 20.31 -4.71
CA GLN A 202 -12.71 19.98 -6.09
C GLN A 202 -12.47 18.49 -6.30
N ARG A 203 -13.55 17.72 -6.39
CA ARG A 203 -13.46 16.27 -6.54
C ARG A 203 -12.96 15.86 -7.90
N HIS A 204 -13.50 16.46 -8.95
CA HIS A 204 -13.14 16.13 -10.31
C HIS A 204 -12.74 17.35 -11.15
N SER A 205 -11.89 17.09 -12.13
CA SER A 205 -11.52 18.04 -13.17
C SER A 205 -12.76 18.60 -13.87
N GLY A 206 -12.85 19.93 -13.97
CA GLY A 206 -13.98 20.64 -14.59
C GLY A 206 -15.19 20.87 -13.70
N GLN A 207 -15.19 20.37 -12.46
CA GLN A 207 -16.18 20.76 -11.45
C GLN A 207 -15.77 22.05 -10.75
N ARG A 208 -16.76 22.86 -10.37
CA ARG A 208 -16.52 23.99 -9.46
C ARG A 208 -16.22 23.44 -8.06
N PRO A 209 -15.27 24.05 -7.32
CA PRO A 209 -15.06 23.71 -5.94
C PRO A 209 -16.36 23.83 -5.13
N THR A 210 -16.60 22.86 -4.27
CA THR A 210 -17.70 22.87 -3.31
C THR A 210 -17.14 23.03 -1.91
N ARG A 211 -17.75 23.88 -1.10
CA ARG A 211 -17.41 23.97 0.32
C ARG A 211 -18.07 22.82 1.06
N VAL A 212 -17.34 22.15 1.92
CA VAL A 212 -17.88 21.07 2.77
C VAL A 212 -17.50 21.35 4.22
N ALA A 213 -18.49 21.23 5.10
CA ALA A 213 -18.32 21.28 6.53
C ALA A 213 -18.18 19.86 7.08
N TYR A 214 -17.23 19.67 7.98
CA TYR A 214 -16.92 18.39 8.61
C TYR A 214 -16.93 18.52 10.12
N ARG A 215 -17.28 17.43 10.79
CA ARG A 215 -17.20 17.25 12.23
C ARG A 215 -16.23 16.13 12.58
N TRP A 216 -15.44 16.32 13.63
CA TRP A 216 -14.58 15.25 14.14
C TRP A 216 -15.41 14.11 14.75
N ALA A 217 -15.13 12.88 14.33
CA ALA A 217 -15.86 11.68 14.74
C ALA A 217 -15.02 10.68 15.56
N GLY A 218 -13.87 11.12 16.09
CA GLY A 218 -13.00 10.33 16.96
C GLY A 218 -11.84 9.65 16.23
N ASN A 219 -12.05 9.17 15.01
CA ASN A 219 -11.02 8.55 14.18
C ASN A 219 -10.88 9.22 12.79
N GLY A 220 -11.45 10.41 12.62
CA GLY A 220 -11.41 11.13 11.36
C GLY A 220 -12.50 12.19 11.24
N TRP A 221 -12.47 12.90 10.11
CA TRP A 221 -13.46 13.91 9.75
C TRP A 221 -14.67 13.29 9.05
N SER A 222 -15.86 13.61 9.50
CA SER A 222 -17.14 13.20 8.89
C SER A 222 -17.85 14.40 8.28
N SER A 223 -18.27 14.31 7.01
CA SER A 223 -19.02 15.38 6.35
C SER A 223 -20.38 15.57 7.01
N VAL A 224 -20.79 16.82 7.20
CA VAL A 224 -22.11 17.18 7.77
C VAL A 224 -22.94 18.05 6.83
N GLY A 225 -22.36 18.60 5.77
CA GLY A 225 -23.08 19.46 4.83
C GLY A 225 -22.16 20.10 3.80
N GLY A 226 -22.74 20.45 2.65
CA GLY A 226 -22.06 21.17 1.58
C GLY A 226 -22.67 22.56 1.35
N ALA A 227 -21.88 23.48 0.83
CA ALA A 227 -22.31 24.80 0.42
C ALA A 227 -21.68 25.21 -0.91
N THR A 228 -22.46 25.91 -1.73
CA THR A 228 -21.98 26.53 -2.98
C THR A 228 -21.93 28.06 -2.89
N GLY A 229 -22.62 28.66 -1.93
CA GLY A 229 -22.55 30.07 -1.60
C GLY A 229 -21.47 30.43 -0.58
N GLY A 230 -21.40 31.73 -0.27
CA GLY A 230 -20.63 32.25 0.86
C GLY A 230 -21.41 32.18 2.17
N GLY A 231 -20.74 32.46 3.28
CA GLY A 231 -21.37 32.46 4.60
C GLY A 231 -21.74 31.06 5.11
N CYS A 232 -22.69 31.02 6.06
CA CYS A 232 -23.06 29.82 6.81
C CYS A 232 -24.41 29.21 6.46
N ALA A 233 -25.24 29.88 5.65
CA ALA A 233 -26.66 29.58 5.56
C ALA A 233 -26.96 28.13 5.14
N GLU A 234 -26.29 27.64 4.09
CA GLU A 234 -26.43 26.25 3.59
C GLU A 234 -25.90 25.20 4.59
N ILE A 235 -24.84 25.53 5.32
CA ILE A 235 -24.28 24.62 6.33
C ILE A 235 -25.23 24.53 7.53
N LEU A 236 -25.71 25.66 8.03
CA LEU A 236 -26.59 25.73 9.22
C LEU A 236 -27.98 25.15 8.98
N SER A 237 -28.46 25.12 7.72
CA SER A 237 -29.72 24.44 7.39
C SER A 237 -29.61 22.92 7.54
N THR A 238 -28.41 22.37 7.39
CA THR A 238 -28.14 20.93 7.51
C THR A 238 -27.65 20.56 8.92
N GLU A 239 -26.75 21.37 9.49
CA GLU A 239 -26.17 21.18 10.81
C GLU A 239 -26.29 22.46 11.65
N PRO A 240 -27.40 22.63 12.39
CA PRO A 240 -27.65 23.84 13.19
C PRO A 240 -26.65 24.06 14.32
N LYS A 241 -25.89 23.04 14.74
CA LYS A 241 -24.85 23.16 15.78
C LYS A 241 -23.52 23.64 15.23
N PHE A 242 -23.41 23.87 13.92
CA PHE A 242 -22.17 24.31 13.30
C PHE A 242 -21.73 25.69 13.83
N PRO A 243 -20.45 25.90 14.20
CA PRO A 243 -19.98 27.18 14.72
C PRO A 243 -19.97 28.25 13.63
N THR A 244 -20.89 29.22 13.73
CA THR A 244 -21.06 30.30 12.73
C THR A 244 -19.79 31.13 12.50
N ALA A 245 -18.94 31.24 13.52
CA ALA A 245 -17.67 31.96 13.44
C ALA A 245 -16.73 31.41 12.34
N LEU A 246 -16.84 30.14 11.98
CA LEU A 246 -15.96 29.51 10.98
C LEU A 246 -16.34 29.88 9.53
N CYS A 247 -17.60 30.21 9.27
CA CYS A 247 -18.11 30.43 7.91
C CYS A 247 -18.63 31.84 7.63
N LYS A 248 -18.91 32.66 8.65
CA LYS A 248 -19.66 33.92 8.51
C LYS A 248 -19.08 34.89 7.47
N ASP A 249 -17.76 34.93 7.36
CA ASP A 249 -17.03 35.88 6.51
C ASP A 249 -16.45 35.23 5.26
N LEU A 250 -16.79 33.96 4.99
CA LEU A 250 -16.25 33.25 3.84
C LEU A 250 -16.99 33.64 2.55
N ALA A 251 -16.21 34.03 1.53
CA ALA A 251 -16.71 34.13 0.16
C ALA A 251 -17.14 32.75 -0.38
N PRO A 252 -17.94 32.68 -1.46
CA PRO A 252 -18.22 31.42 -2.15
C PRO A 252 -16.93 30.65 -2.50
N PRO A 253 -16.96 29.30 -2.54
CA PRO A 253 -15.83 28.50 -3.01
C PRO A 253 -15.50 28.86 -4.46
N GLY A 254 -14.19 29.00 -4.74
CA GLY A 254 -13.66 29.47 -6.02
C GLY A 254 -12.50 28.64 -6.50
#